data_AF-A0A0Q8BNK6-F1
#
_entry.id   AF-A0A0Q8BNK6-F1
#
_cell.length_a   1.000
_cell.length_b   1.000
_cell.length_c   1.000
_cell.angle_alpha   90.00
_cell.angle_beta   90.00
_cell.angle_gamma   90.00
#
_symmetry.space_group_name_H-M   'P 1'
#
loop_
_entity.id
_entity.type
_entity.pdbx_description
1 polymer ?
#
loop_
_entity_poly.entity_id
_entity_poly.type
_entity_poly.pdbx_seq_one_letter_code
_entity_poly.pdbx_strand_id
1 'polypeptide(L)' 'MTCVPFLSDAVQNPSHAGQSPLHKNDGFELVKEVRASGLIVLVSIYLKPSNNGIYFATSTYPLDEKKLTSRLKKGHLFEL' A
#
# COMPACT_ATOMS: atom_id res chain seq x y z
N MET A 1 -11.40 1.97 12.91
CA MET A 1 -11.94 1.39 11.66
C MET A 1 -10.88 0.42 11.13
N THR A 2 -11.22 -0.84 10.85
CA THR A 2 -10.24 -1.88 10.50
C THR A 2 -10.05 -1.95 8.98
N CYS A 3 -8.80 -1.96 8.50
CA CYS A 3 -8.47 -2.05 7.08
C CYS A 3 -8.43 -3.47 6.53
N VAL A 4 -8.48 -4.47 7.43
CA VAL A 4 -8.38 -5.90 7.12
C VAL A 4 -9.37 -6.37 6.04
N PRO A 5 -10.65 -5.95 6.03
CA PRO A 5 -11.60 -6.40 5.00
C PRO A 5 -11.19 -6.02 3.56
N PHE A 6 -10.39 -4.96 3.39
CA PHE A 6 -9.95 -4.47 2.09
C PHE A 6 -8.58 -5.01 1.66
N LEU A 7 -7.92 -5.82 2.50
CA LEU A 7 -6.58 -6.34 2.24
C LEU A 7 -6.51 -7.12 0.92
N SER A 8 -7.44 -8.05 0.70
CA SER A 8 -7.44 -8.88 -0.52
C SER A 8 -7.57 -8.02 -1.77
N ASP A 9 -8.48 -7.05 -1.78
CA ASP A 9 -8.69 -6.18 -2.94
C ASP A 9 -7.53 -5.20 -3.15
N ALA A 10 -6.93 -4.70 -2.07
CA ALA A 10 -5.75 -3.85 -2.17
C ALA A 10 -4.51 -4.59 -2.70
N VAL A 11 -4.42 -5.91 -2.50
CA VAL A 11 -3.37 -6.75 -3.07
C VAL A 11 -3.66 -7.12 -4.52
N GLN A 12 -4.90 -7.46 -4.85
CA GLN A 12 -5.28 -7.92 -6.19
C GLN A 12 -5.46 -6.78 -7.19
N ASN A 13 -6.04 -5.66 -6.75
CA ASN A 13 -6.41 -4.53 -7.59
C ASN A 13 -5.98 -3.18 -6.98
N PRO A 14 -4.68 -2.96 -6.68
CA PRO A 14 -4.21 -1.70 -6.14
C PRO A 14 -4.47 -0.52 -7.10
N SER A 15 -4.75 0.64 -6.53
CA SER A 15 -4.82 1.92 -7.26
C SER A 15 -3.43 2.54 -7.45
N HIS A 16 -2.53 2.29 -6.50
CA HIS A 16 -1.17 2.80 -6.55
C HIS A 16 -0.20 1.77 -5.98
N ALA A 17 1.05 1.87 -6.41
CA ALA A 17 2.17 1.16 -5.79
C ALA A 17 3.33 2.12 -5.54
N GLY A 18 4.27 1.68 -4.72
CA GLY A 18 5.53 2.39 -4.56
C GLY A 18 6.33 1.89 -3.38
N GLN A 19 7.21 2.73 -2.86
CA GLN A 19 8.10 2.33 -1.78
C GLN A 19 8.19 3.45 -0.75
N SER A 20 7.98 3.07 0.51
CA SER A 20 8.23 3.98 1.61
C SER A 20 9.70 4.36 1.64
N PRO A 21 10.04 5.66 1.80
CA PRO A 21 11.42 6.08 1.98
C PRO A 21 12.09 5.45 3.23
N LEU A 22 11.28 5.00 4.20
CA LEU A 22 11.76 4.34 5.43
C LEU A 22 12.11 2.85 5.22
N HIS A 23 11.65 2.23 4.13
CA HIS A 23 11.83 0.80 3.85
C HIS A 23 12.43 0.58 2.47
N LYS A 24 13.36 1.46 2.09
CA LYS A 24 14.03 1.43 0.80
C LYS A 24 14.78 0.09 0.67
N ASN A 25 14.43 -0.70 -0.34
CA ASN A 25 14.89 -2.06 -0.66
C ASN A 25 14.32 -3.23 0.16
N ASP A 26 13.48 -2.97 1.16
CA ASP A 26 12.96 -4.03 2.06
C ASP A 26 11.47 -4.34 1.84
N GLY A 27 10.81 -3.63 0.93
CA GLY A 27 9.37 -3.71 0.78
C GLY A 27 8.83 -2.84 -0.35
N PHE A 28 7.54 -3.02 -0.64
CA PHE A 28 6.75 -2.05 -1.39
C PHE A 28 5.39 -1.83 -0.71
N GLU A 29 4.76 -0.72 -1.03
CA GLU A 29 3.43 -0.39 -0.57
C GLU A 29 2.46 -0.55 -1.73
N LEU A 30 1.29 -1.13 -1.45
CA LEU A 30 0.13 -1.12 -2.32
C LEU A 30 -0.94 -0.24 -1.68
N VAL A 31 -1.55 0.64 -2.44
CA VAL A 31 -2.62 1.52 -1.96
C VAL A 31 -3.87 1.26 -2.77
N LYS A 32 -5.01 1.14 -2.09
CA LYS A 32 -6.34 1.07 -2.70
C LYS A 32 -7.19 2.23 -2.24
N GLU A 33 -7.74 2.96 -3.19
CA GLU A 33 -8.81 3.91 -2.92
C GLU A 33 -10.16 3.20 -2.90
N VAL A 34 -10.84 3.20 -1.75
CA VAL A 34 -12.18 2.62 -1.59
C VAL A 34 -13.22 3.74 -1.66
N ARG A 35 -13.51 4.17 -2.90
CA ARG A 35 -14.37 5.33 -3.21
C ARG A 35 -15.73 5.31 -2.50
N ALA A 36 -16.35 4.14 -2.33
CA ALA A 36 -17.65 3.98 -1.70
C ALA A 36 -17.71 4.44 -0.24
N SER A 37 -16.56 4.53 0.45
CA SER A 37 -16.49 4.89 1.87
C SER A 37 -15.65 6.15 2.13
N GLY A 38 -15.11 6.78 1.08
CA GLY A 38 -14.10 7.85 1.22
C GLY A 38 -12.82 7.40 1.93
N LEU A 39 -12.61 6.08 2.06
CA LEU A 39 -11.47 5.49 2.74
C LEU A 39 -10.37 5.20 1.72
N ILE A 40 -9.15 5.62 2.02
CA ILE A 40 -7.95 5.19 1.31
C ILE A 40 -7.23 4.20 2.21
N VAL A 41 -6.99 2.99 1.71
CA VAL A 41 -6.34 1.91 2.46
C VAL A 41 -4.94 1.71 1.91
N LEU A 42 -3.94 1.83 2.78
CA LEU A 42 -2.56 1.47 2.46
C LEU A 42 -2.25 0.11 3.05
N VAL A 43 -1.76 -0.79 2.21
CA VAL A 43 -1.23 -2.10 2.56
C VAL A 43 0.28 -2.05 2.37
N SER A 44 1.02 -2.09 3.48
CA SER A 44 2.48 -2.23 3.41
C SER A 44 2.80 -3.71 3.27
N ILE A 45 3.45 -4.05 2.16
CA ILE A 45 3.95 -5.39 1.88
C ILE A 45 5.45 -5.38 2.15
N TYR A 46 5.85 -6.10 3.18
CA TYR A 46 7.27 -6.31 3.41
C TYR A 46 7.74 -7.44 2.50
N LEU A 47 8.71 -7.14 1.66
CA LEU A 47 9.36 -8.17 0.88
C LEU A 47 10.40 -8.82 1.77
N LYS A 48 9.97 -9.75 2.61
CA LYS A 48 10.92 -10.76 3.06
C LYS A 48 11.06 -11.72 1.88
N PRO A 49 12.21 -11.79 1.19
CA PRO A 49 12.41 -12.83 0.19
C PRO A 49 12.32 -14.16 0.95
N SER A 50 11.17 -14.82 0.88
CA SER A 50 11.15 -16.24 1.16
C SER A 50 11.87 -16.91 0.01
N ASN A 51 12.57 -18.01 0.30
CA ASN A 51 13.29 -18.79 -0.70
C ASN A 51 12.38 -19.31 -1.84
N ASN A 52 11.06 -19.12 -1.73
CA ASN A 52 10.03 -19.58 -2.66
C ASN A 52 9.30 -18.43 -3.38
N GLY A 53 9.76 -17.18 -3.25
CA GLY A 53 9.14 -16.03 -3.93
C GLY A 53 7.79 -15.56 -3.34
N ILE A 54 7.45 -16.01 -2.13
CA ILE A 54 6.27 -15.55 -1.39
C ILE A 54 6.57 -14.23 -0.69
N TYR A 55 5.69 -13.25 -0.86
CA TYR A 55 5.69 -11.97 -0.18
C TYR A 55 4.64 -11.92 0.93
N PHE A 56 4.93 -11.20 2.02
CA PHE A 56 4.05 -11.14 3.18
C PHE A 56 3.56 -9.70 3.40
N ALA A 57 2.24 -9.52 3.47
CA ALA A 57 1.66 -8.29 3.97
C ALA A 57 1.95 -8.18 5.47
N THR A 58 2.57 -7.10 5.92
CA THR A 58 2.96 -6.93 7.33
C THR A 58 2.09 -5.94 8.07
N SER A 59 1.47 -5.01 7.37
CA SER A 59 0.54 -4.06 7.99
C SER A 59 -0.47 -3.51 6.99
N THR A 60 -1.63 -3.15 7.52
CA THR A 60 -2.70 -2.45 6.81
C THR A 60 -3.15 -1.28 7.64
N TYR A 61 -3.18 -0.07 7.08
CA TYR A 61 -3.61 1.11 7.82
C TYR A 61 -4.31 2.12 6.89
N PRO A 62 -5.22 2.94 7.45
CA PRO A 62 -5.87 3.97 6.67
C PRO A 62 -4.84 5.05 6.29
N LEU A 63 -4.98 5.55 5.07
CA LEU A 63 -4.24 6.68 4.55
C LEU A 63 -5.22 7.84 4.32
N ASP A 64 -4.79 9.06 4.57
CA ASP A 64 -5.56 10.24 4.20
C ASP A 64 -5.18 10.75 2.80
N GLU A 65 -6.08 11.47 2.15
CA GLU A 65 -5.92 11.98 0.80
C GLU A 65 -4.74 12.97 0.66
N LYS A 66 -4.51 13.79 1.70
CA LYS A 66 -3.39 14.75 1.70
C LYS A 66 -2.05 14.02 1.68
N LYS A 67 -1.95 12.91 2.42
CA LYS A 67 -0.76 12.08 2.53
C LYS A 67 -0.54 11.25 1.27
N LEU A 68 -1.61 10.72 0.66
CA LEU A 68 -1.54 10.11 -0.67
C LEU A 68 -0.98 11.12 -1.70
N THR A 69 -1.61 12.29 -1.81
CA THR A 69 -1.20 13.36 -2.73
C THR A 69 0.26 13.77 -2.50
N SER A 70 0.68 13.92 -1.24
CA SER A 70 2.06 14.27 -0.89
C SER A 70 3.06 13.20 -1.33
N ARG A 71 2.71 11.91 -1.17
CA ARG A 71 3.58 10.80 -1.58
C ARG A 71 3.69 10.67 -3.10
N LEU A 72 2.59 10.88 -3.83
CA LEU A 72 2.59 10.94 -5.29
C LEU A 72 3.50 12.07 -5.81
N LYS A 73 3.34 13.29 -5.28
CA LYS A 73 4.17 14.45 -5.66
C LYS A 73 5.67 14.25 -5.39
N LYS A 74 6.01 13.46 -4.38
CA LYS A 74 7.40 13.16 -4.01
C LYS A 74 7.96 11.94 -4.76
N GLY A 75 7.18 11.29 -5.62
CA GLY A 75 7.58 10.09 -6.34
C GLY A 75 7.76 8.86 -5.45
N HIS A 76 7.13 8.84 -4.26
CA HIS A 76 7.17 7.67 -3.37
C HIS A 76 6.08 6.65 -3.71
N LEU A 77 4.99 7.11 -4.34
CA LEU A 77 3.92 6.30 -4.90
C LEU A 77 3.71 6.72 -6.36
N PHE A 78 3.14 5.82 -7.15
CA PHE A 78 2.72 6.05 -8.53
C PHE A 78 1.40 5.33 -8.80
N GLU A 79 0.59 5.91 -9.68
CA GLU A 79 -0.65 5.33 -10.17
C GLU A 79 -0.35 4.12 -11.09
N LEU A 80 -1.22 3.11 -11.04
CA LEU A 80 -1.09 1.85 -11.77
C LEU A 80 -2.06 1.76 -12.95
#